data_AF-A0A0F8YNG4-F1
#
_entry.id   AF-A0A0F8YNG4-F1
#
_cell.length_a   1.000
_cell.length_b   1.000
_cell.length_c   1.000
_cell.angle_alpha   90.00
_cell.angle_beta   90.00
_cell.angle_gamma   90.00
#
_symmetry.space_group_name_H-M   'P 1'
#
loop_
_entity.id
_entity.type
_entity.pdbx_description
1 polymer ?
#
loop_
_entity_poly.entity_id
_entity_poly.type
_entity_poly.pdbx_seq_one_letter_code
_entity_poly.pdbx_strand_id
1 'polypeptide(L)'
;MNVLLIREIAQTIAVLVVCIFIVILVVGCANIPLTHDQCNATKYATAMEHEQCLKAATKHEEMIQRRAEKRDKLITFLNACDKVPGLVIFERKPRKTCCLPNKREQSKAVRSVGYPYTHDNVAESARIHNFRCVSSYKLNQDINRQRRERYGR
;
A
#
# COMPACT_ATOMS: atom_id res chain seq x y z
N MET A 1 -48.18 7.57 -36.06
CA MET A 1 -47.04 7.14 -35.23
C MET A 1 -45.83 7.95 -35.69
N ASN A 2 -45.37 8.90 -34.87
CA ASN A 2 -44.51 9.99 -35.32
C ASN A 2 -43.09 9.51 -35.61
N VAL A 3 -42.64 9.68 -36.86
CA VAL A 3 -41.29 9.31 -37.35
C VAL A 3 -40.17 9.91 -36.50
N LEU A 4 -40.42 11.06 -35.86
CA LEU A 4 -39.52 11.71 -34.92
C LEU A 4 -39.27 10.89 -33.65
N LEU A 5 -40.32 10.25 -33.10
CA LEU A 5 -40.21 9.41 -31.90
C LEU A 5 -39.38 8.15 -32.16
N ILE A 6 -39.52 7.58 -33.37
CA ILE A 6 -38.75 6.39 -33.80
C ILE A 6 -37.26 6.74 -33.95
N ARG A 7 -36.92 7.94 -34.43
CA ARG A 7 -35.54 8.41 -34.55
C ARG A 7 -34.87 8.62 -33.20
N GLU A 8 -35.56 9.22 -32.23
CA GLU A 8 -35.01 9.44 -30.89
C GLU A 8 -34.77 8.13 -30.14
N ILE A 9 -35.70 7.17 -30.26
CA ILE A 9 -35.57 5.83 -29.67
C ILE A 9 -34.39 5.08 -30.32
N ALA A 10 -34.22 5.17 -31.64
CA ALA A 10 -33.10 4.51 -32.32
C ALA A 10 -31.74 5.08 -31.91
N GLN A 11 -31.64 6.41 -31.75
CA GLN A 11 -30.40 7.06 -31.30
C GLN A 11 -30.05 6.70 -29.86
N THR A 12 -31.04 6.66 -28.95
CA THR A 12 -30.79 6.27 -27.56
C THR A 12 -30.33 4.81 -27.45
N ILE A 13 -30.95 3.89 -28.21
CA ILE A 13 -30.52 2.48 -28.25
C ILE A 13 -29.09 2.36 -28.79
N ALA A 14 -28.74 3.09 -29.85
CA ALA A 14 -27.39 3.04 -30.43
C ALA A 14 -26.31 3.51 -29.43
N VAL A 15 -26.57 4.61 -28.70
CA VAL A 15 -25.64 5.10 -27.65
C VAL A 15 -25.50 4.07 -26.53
N LEU A 16 -26.61 3.45 -26.11
CA LEU A 16 -26.61 2.44 -25.05
C LEU A 16 -25.80 1.20 -25.44
N VAL A 17 -25.93 0.73 -26.69
CA VAL A 17 -25.15 -0.39 -27.23
C VAL A 17 -23.67 -0.05 -27.27
N VAL A 18 -23.29 1.14 -27.74
CA VAL A 18 -21.88 1.58 -27.78
C VAL A 18 -21.31 1.69 -26.36
N CYS A 19 -22.06 2.24 -25.40
CA CYS A 19 -21.63 2.31 -24.01
C CYS A 19 -21.42 0.92 -23.39
N ILE A 20 -22.33 -0.03 -23.62
CA ILE A 20 -22.18 -1.41 -23.14
C ILE A 20 -20.96 -2.07 -23.78
N PHE A 21 -20.73 -1.87 -25.09
CA PHE A 21 -19.59 -2.45 -25.79
C PHE A 21 -18.25 -1.90 -25.26
N ILE A 22 -18.17 -0.60 -24.98
CA ILE A 22 -16.99 0.02 -24.38
C ILE A 22 -16.75 -0.52 -22.96
N VAL A 23 -17.80 -0.65 -22.14
CA VAL A 23 -17.68 -1.22 -20.79
C VAL A 23 -17.21 -2.66 -20.85
N ILE A 24 -17.74 -3.49 -21.75
CA ILE A 24 -17.31 -4.89 -21.93
C ILE A 24 -15.86 -4.97 -22.43
N LEU A 25 -15.44 -4.11 -23.36
CA LEU A 25 -14.05 -4.08 -23.85
C LEU A 25 -13.06 -3.63 -22.76
N VAL A 26 -13.43 -2.66 -21.93
CA VAL A 26 -12.58 -2.19 -20.83
C VAL A 26 -12.53 -3.21 -19.68
N VAL A 27 -13.64 -3.88 -19.38
CA VAL A 27 -13.70 -4.96 -18.39
C VAL A 27 -13.00 -6.23 -18.88
N GLY A 28 -13.00 -6.50 -20.20
CA GLY A 28 -12.27 -7.63 -20.80
C GLY A 28 -10.75 -7.54 -20.65
N CYS A 29 -10.21 -6.34 -20.45
CA CYS A 29 -8.79 -6.11 -20.12
C CYS A 29 -8.49 -6.20 -18.61
N ALA A 30 -9.48 -6.45 -17.76
CA ALA A 30 -9.30 -6.50 -16.29
C ALA A 30 -8.80 -7.86 -15.77
N ASN A 31 -8.80 -8.91 -16.60
CA ASN A 31 -8.36 -10.25 -16.25
C ASN A 31 -7.04 -10.61 -16.94
N ILE A 32 -6.02 -9.77 -16.82
CA ILE A 32 -4.67 -10.24 -17.15
C ILE A 32 -4.29 -11.26 -16.07
N PRO A 33 -4.03 -12.53 -16.43
CA PRO A 33 -3.52 -13.51 -15.49
C PRO A 33 -2.18 -13.00 -14.94
N LEU A 34 -2.14 -12.68 -13.65
CA LEU A 34 -1.01 -11.99 -12.98
C LEU A 34 -0.14 -12.97 -12.16
N THR A 35 -0.51 -14.24 -12.14
CA THR A 35 0.16 -15.32 -11.38
C THR A 35 0.40 -16.53 -12.28
N HIS A 36 1.40 -17.35 -11.95
CA HIS A 36 1.72 -18.53 -12.75
C HIS A 36 0.53 -19.48 -12.92
N ASP A 37 -0.26 -19.70 -11.87
CA ASP A 37 -1.44 -20.58 -11.92
C ASP A 37 -2.51 -20.05 -12.87
N GLN A 38 -2.72 -18.73 -12.87
CA GLN A 38 -3.66 -18.09 -13.80
C GLN A 38 -3.14 -18.15 -15.25
N CYS A 39 -1.83 -17.97 -15.46
CA CYS A 39 -1.23 -18.17 -16.77
C CYS A 39 -1.33 -19.65 -17.20
N ASN A 40 -1.19 -20.61 -16.30
CA ASN A 40 -1.29 -22.03 -16.67
C ASN A 40 -2.74 -22.48 -16.91
N ALA A 41 -3.71 -21.86 -16.24
CA ALA A 41 -5.13 -22.14 -16.43
C ALA A 41 -5.73 -21.49 -17.69
N THR A 42 -5.08 -20.44 -18.22
CA THR A 42 -5.58 -19.70 -19.39
C THR A 42 -5.19 -20.43 -20.69
N LYS A 43 -6.13 -20.53 -21.63
CA LYS A 43 -5.84 -21.06 -22.97
C LYS A 43 -5.35 -19.92 -23.86
N TYR A 44 -4.11 -20.01 -24.34
CA TYR A 44 -3.53 -19.07 -25.30
C TYR A 44 -3.63 -19.61 -26.72
N ALA A 45 -3.74 -18.70 -27.69
CA ALA A 45 -3.75 -19.07 -29.11
C ALA A 45 -2.33 -19.45 -29.57
N THR A 46 -1.31 -18.87 -28.96
CA THR A 46 0.10 -19.13 -29.29
C THR A 46 0.95 -19.40 -28.04
N ALA A 47 2.02 -20.19 -28.21
CA ALA A 47 3.02 -20.42 -27.16
C ALA A 47 3.73 -19.11 -26.73
N MET A 48 3.88 -18.15 -27.67
CA MET A 48 4.51 -16.86 -27.39
C MET A 48 3.68 -16.02 -26.40
N GLU A 49 2.36 -16.03 -26.51
CA GLU A 49 1.46 -15.33 -25.57
C GLU A 49 1.50 -15.96 -24.18
N HIS A 50 1.57 -17.29 -24.10
CA HIS A 50 1.71 -18.01 -22.83
C HIS A 50 3.03 -17.65 -22.14
N GLU A 51 4.15 -17.64 -22.87
CA GLU A 51 5.45 -17.22 -22.33
C GLU A 51 5.46 -15.75 -21.86
N GLN A 52 4.81 -14.85 -22.59
CA GLN A 52 4.68 -13.46 -22.18
C GLN A 52 3.90 -13.32 -20.88
N CYS A 53 2.83 -14.12 -20.71
CA CYS A 53 2.10 -14.17 -19.45
C CYS A 53 3.00 -14.65 -18.30
N LEU A 54 3.70 -15.77 -18.48
CA LEU A 54 4.57 -16.33 -17.44
C LEU A 54 5.66 -15.35 -17.01
N LYS A 55 6.26 -14.63 -17.96
CA LYS A 55 7.23 -13.56 -17.66
C LYS A 55 6.60 -12.41 -16.86
N ALA A 56 5.38 -12.00 -17.21
CA ALA A 56 4.65 -10.97 -16.48
C ALA A 56 4.29 -11.43 -15.05
N ALA A 57 3.85 -12.69 -14.90
CA ALA A 57 3.55 -13.30 -13.61
C ALA A 57 4.79 -13.40 -12.72
N THR A 58 5.92 -13.87 -13.25
CA THR A 58 7.21 -13.92 -12.53
C THR A 58 7.58 -12.54 -11.98
N LYS A 59 7.53 -11.51 -12.82
CA LYS A 59 7.83 -10.14 -12.39
C LYS A 59 6.85 -9.64 -11.32
N HIS A 60 5.58 -10.02 -11.42
CA HIS A 60 4.56 -9.64 -10.45
C HIS A 60 4.80 -10.29 -9.08
N GLU A 61 5.04 -11.60 -9.06
CA GLU A 61 5.33 -12.37 -7.85
C GLU A 61 6.63 -11.90 -7.18
N GLU A 62 7.70 -11.67 -7.95
CA GLU A 62 8.93 -11.07 -7.44
C GLU A 62 8.67 -9.70 -6.79
N MET A 63 7.82 -8.87 -7.39
CA MET A 63 7.47 -7.57 -6.82
C MET A 63 6.71 -7.72 -5.50
N ILE A 64 5.78 -8.69 -5.39
CA ILE A 64 5.06 -8.98 -4.14
C ILE A 64 6.04 -9.46 -3.07
N GLN A 65 6.92 -10.41 -3.41
CA GLN A 65 7.91 -10.95 -2.48
C GLN A 65 8.86 -9.87 -1.98
N ARG A 66 9.41 -9.04 -2.87
CA ARG A 66 10.25 -7.89 -2.49
C ARG A 66 9.52 -6.88 -1.61
N ARG A 67 8.19 -6.72 -1.78
CA ARG A 67 7.37 -5.85 -0.90
C ARG A 67 7.22 -6.47 0.48
N ALA A 68 6.95 -7.77 0.57
CA ALA A 68 6.87 -8.51 1.83
C ALA A 68 8.19 -8.42 2.61
N GLU A 69 9.32 -8.74 1.98
CA GLU A 69 10.65 -8.67 2.61
C GLU A 69 11.00 -7.27 3.16
N LYS A 70 10.66 -6.22 2.41
CA LYS A 70 10.89 -4.83 2.86
C LYS A 70 10.02 -4.50 4.07
N ARG A 71 8.83 -5.08 4.15
CA ARG A 71 7.90 -4.90 5.27
C ARG A 71 8.38 -5.68 6.49
N ASP A 72 8.81 -6.92 6.33
CA ASP A 72 9.45 -7.72 7.39
C ASP A 72 10.65 -7.00 8.00
N LYS A 73 11.51 -6.42 7.16
CA LYS A 73 12.67 -5.63 7.61
C LYS A 73 12.26 -4.40 8.41
N LEU A 74 11.18 -3.71 8.00
CA LEU A 74 10.63 -2.59 8.76
C LEU A 74 10.10 -3.05 10.12
N ILE A 75 9.29 -4.10 10.15
CA ILE A 75 8.73 -4.64 11.40
C ILE A 75 9.83 -5.07 12.36
N THR A 76 10.83 -5.79 11.86
CA THR A 76 12.01 -6.21 12.63
C THR A 76 12.76 -5.00 13.19
N PHE A 77 12.98 -3.97 12.38
CA PHE A 77 13.62 -2.72 12.82
C PHE A 77 12.84 -2.02 13.94
N LEU A 78 11.51 -1.88 13.81
CA LEU A 78 10.68 -1.22 14.80
C LEU A 78 10.68 -2.00 16.13
N ASN A 79 10.48 -3.32 16.07
CA ASN A 79 10.52 -4.19 17.24
C ASN A 79 11.90 -4.22 17.90
N ALA A 80 12.99 -4.19 17.12
CA ALA A 80 14.34 -4.13 17.67
C ALA A 80 14.60 -2.79 18.38
N CYS A 81 14.14 -1.68 17.81
CA CYS A 81 14.31 -0.35 18.42
C CYS A 81 13.56 -0.25 19.76
N ASP A 82 12.30 -0.69 19.81
CA ASP A 82 11.45 -0.59 21.00
C ASP A 82 11.93 -1.48 22.16
N LYS A 83 12.63 -2.59 21.84
CA LYS A 83 13.27 -3.46 22.83
C LYS A 83 14.48 -2.83 23.52
N VAL A 84 15.12 -1.81 22.94
CA VAL A 84 16.33 -1.21 23.49
C VAL A 84 15.96 -0.08 24.46
N PRO A 85 16.32 -0.18 25.75
CA PRO A 85 16.02 0.87 26.72
C PRO A 85 16.65 2.21 26.34
N GLY A 86 15.88 3.30 26.45
CA GLY A 86 16.35 4.65 26.18
C GLY A 86 16.40 5.03 24.69
N LEU A 87 16.01 4.14 23.78
CA LEU A 87 15.73 4.49 22.38
C LEU A 87 14.24 4.71 22.16
N VAL A 88 13.93 5.57 21.19
CA VAL A 88 12.56 5.87 20.75
C VAL A 88 12.52 5.92 19.23
N ILE A 89 11.39 5.46 18.68
CA ILE A 89 11.13 5.52 17.25
C ILE A 89 10.64 6.92 16.90
N PHE A 90 11.33 7.56 15.96
CA PHE A 90 11.00 8.87 15.42
C PHE A 90 10.67 8.77 13.94
N GLU A 91 9.46 9.19 13.56
CA GLU A 91 9.04 9.28 12.16
C GLU A 91 9.53 10.61 11.55
N ARG A 92 10.44 10.57 10.57
CA ARG A 92 11.04 11.76 9.93
C ARG A 92 10.07 12.53 9.06
N LYS A 93 9.16 11.83 8.38
CA LYS A 93 8.20 12.45 7.47
C LYS A 93 6.82 12.27 8.05
N PRO A 94 6.21 13.30 8.63
CA PRO A 94 4.79 13.26 8.86
C PRO A 94 4.11 13.25 7.49
N ARG A 95 3.73 12.07 6.99
CA ARG A 95 2.56 12.05 6.09
C ARG A 95 1.38 12.58 6.91
N LYS A 96 0.35 13.12 6.25
CA LYS A 96 -0.86 13.63 6.91
C LYS A 96 -1.46 12.59 7.89
N THR A 97 -1.15 11.31 7.72
CA THR A 97 -1.47 10.21 8.61
C THR A 97 -0.19 9.57 9.18
N CYS A 98 -0.15 9.40 10.50
CA CYS A 98 0.88 8.65 11.21
C CYS A 98 0.93 7.22 10.66
N CYS A 99 2.11 6.72 10.28
CA CYS A 99 2.26 5.34 9.78
C CYS A 99 2.41 4.31 10.91
N LEU A 100 2.50 4.79 12.16
CA LEU A 100 2.56 4.00 13.37
C LEU A 100 1.20 4.02 14.09
N PRO A 101 0.88 2.94 14.84
CA PRO A 101 -0.33 2.86 15.64
C PRO A 101 -0.34 3.93 16.73
N ASN A 102 -1.53 4.34 17.15
CA ASN A 102 -1.68 5.47 18.06
C ASN A 102 -1.05 5.16 19.43
N LYS A 103 -0.41 6.15 20.06
CA LYS A 103 0.17 6.03 21.42
C LYS A 103 -0.82 5.49 22.45
N ARG A 104 -2.12 5.75 22.29
CA ARG A 104 -3.17 5.21 23.18
C ARG A 104 -3.32 3.70 23.04
N GLU A 105 -3.22 3.15 21.83
CA GLU A 105 -3.24 1.71 21.57
C GLU A 105 -1.96 1.06 22.08
N GLN A 106 -0.82 1.71 21.85
CA GLN A 106 0.47 1.27 22.39
C GLN A 106 0.46 1.18 23.91
N SER A 107 0.01 2.24 24.59
CA SER A 107 -0.07 2.25 26.06
C SER A 107 -0.99 1.18 26.64
N LYS A 108 -2.06 0.80 25.92
CA LYS A 108 -2.93 -0.32 26.32
C LYS A 108 -2.22 -1.66 26.17
N ALA A 109 -1.53 -1.92 25.05
CA ALA A 109 -0.88 -3.20 24.82
C ALA A 109 0.40 -3.40 25.66
N VAL A 110 1.17 -2.32 25.89
CA VAL A 110 2.37 -2.33 26.76
C VAL A 110 2.03 -2.79 28.18
N ARG A 111 0.84 -2.46 28.70
CA ARG A 111 0.40 -2.90 30.04
C ARG A 111 0.17 -4.41 30.17
N SER A 112 0.10 -5.13 29.05
CA SER A 112 -0.22 -6.57 29.05
C SER A 112 0.94 -7.46 28.59
N VAL A 113 1.72 -7.05 27.57
CA VAL A 113 2.75 -7.92 26.95
C VAL A 113 3.86 -7.17 26.18
N GLY A 114 3.88 -5.82 26.21
CA GLY A 114 4.64 -5.01 25.24
C GLY A 114 3.83 -4.72 23.96
N TYR A 115 4.31 -3.82 23.09
CA TYR A 115 3.63 -3.51 21.82
C TYR A 115 4.37 -4.13 20.62
N PRO A 116 3.93 -5.29 20.09
CA PRO A 116 4.54 -5.85 18.91
C PRO A 116 4.08 -5.08 17.66
N TYR A 117 5.04 -4.55 16.89
CA TYR A 117 4.76 -4.11 15.53
C TYR A 117 4.53 -5.32 14.65
N THR A 118 3.45 -5.30 13.86
CA THR A 118 3.05 -6.37 12.94
C THR A 118 2.62 -5.79 11.59
N HIS A 119 2.38 -6.67 10.63
CA HIS A 119 1.82 -6.29 9.33
C HIS A 119 0.46 -5.60 9.46
N ASP A 120 -0.33 -5.91 10.49
CA ASP A 120 -1.70 -5.40 10.62
C ASP A 120 -1.74 -3.99 11.22
N ASN A 121 -0.78 -3.66 12.07
CA ASN A 121 -0.77 -2.39 12.81
C ASN A 121 0.21 -1.35 12.26
N VAL A 122 1.10 -1.74 11.34
CA VAL A 122 1.94 -0.82 10.58
C VAL A 122 1.35 -0.63 9.19
N ALA A 123 1.09 0.63 8.84
CA ALA A 123 0.50 0.99 7.55
C ALA A 123 1.28 0.38 6.38
N GLU A 124 0.60 -0.18 5.40
CA GLU A 124 1.23 -0.83 4.23
C GLU A 124 2.15 0.12 3.43
N SER A 125 1.84 1.40 3.47
CA SER A 125 2.63 2.44 2.81
C SER A 125 3.89 2.85 3.58
N ALA A 126 4.09 2.35 4.80
CA ALA A 126 5.24 2.64 5.64
C ALA A 126 6.53 2.11 5.01
N ARG A 127 7.63 2.84 5.21
CA ARG A 127 8.96 2.49 4.67
C ARG A 127 10.00 2.69 5.76
N ILE A 128 10.99 1.79 5.82
CA ILE A 128 12.05 1.84 6.84
C ILE A 128 12.76 3.19 6.93
N HIS A 129 13.03 3.84 5.78
CA HIS A 129 13.71 5.14 5.74
C HIS A 129 12.87 6.32 6.29
N ASN A 130 11.56 6.11 6.51
CA ASN A 130 10.72 7.11 7.19
C ASN A 130 10.98 7.14 8.69
N PHE A 131 11.64 6.13 9.25
CA PHE A 131 11.84 6.01 10.69
C PHE A 131 13.33 6.18 11.06
N ARG A 132 13.57 6.68 12.26
CA ARG A 132 14.86 6.58 12.94
C ARG A 132 14.64 5.99 14.32
N CYS A 133 15.59 5.19 14.76
CA CYS A 133 15.74 4.85 16.16
C CYS A 133 16.71 5.86 16.77
N VAL A 134 16.27 6.66 17.73
CA VAL A 134 17.08 7.74 18.33
C VAL A 134 17.06 7.64 19.84
N SER A 135 18.12 8.11 20.50
CA SER A 135 18.12 8.22 21.96
C SER A 135 17.04 9.20 22.43
N SER A 136 16.23 8.78 23.39
CA SER A 136 15.20 9.61 24.02
C SER A 136 15.79 10.88 24.64
N TYR A 137 16.97 10.75 25.26
CA TYR A 137 17.71 11.85 25.85
C TYR A 137 18.09 12.89 24.79
N LYS A 138 18.73 12.44 23.70
CA LYS A 138 19.15 13.32 22.61
C LYS A 138 17.96 13.98 21.91
N LEU A 139 16.88 13.21 21.68
CA LEU A 139 15.65 13.74 21.08
C LEU A 139 15.02 14.84 21.95
N ASN A 140 14.95 14.63 23.27
CA ASN A 140 14.44 15.65 24.20
C ASN A 140 15.33 16.90 24.24
N GLN A 141 16.65 16.74 24.18
CA GLN A 141 17.56 17.89 24.08
C GLN A 141 17.31 18.69 22.79
N ASP A 142 17.21 18.01 21.65
CA ASP A 142 16.97 18.66 20.34
C ASP A 142 15.62 19.39 20.32
N ILE A 143 14.56 18.77 20.85
CA ILE A 143 13.23 19.40 20.96
C ILE A 143 13.28 20.63 21.88
N ASN A 144 13.92 20.52 23.04
CA ASN A 144 14.02 21.62 24.00
C ASN A 144 14.85 22.77 23.44
N ARG A 145 15.93 22.47 22.71
CA ARG A 145 16.72 23.47 22.00
C ARG A 145 15.88 24.20 20.95
N GLN A 146 15.16 23.48 20.10
CA GLN A 146 14.28 24.10 19.09
C GLN A 146 13.18 24.95 19.73
N ARG A 147 12.62 24.53 20.87
CA ARG A 147 11.63 25.34 21.60
C ARG A 147 12.24 26.63 22.14
N ARG A 148 13.45 26.58 22.70
CA ARG A 148 14.15 27.78 23.17
C ARG A 148 14.48 28.73 22.02
N GLU A 149 14.93 28.22 20.88
CA GLU A 149 15.20 29.05 19.69
C GLU A 149 13.92 29.69 19.13
N ARG A 150 12.75 29.05 19.30
CA ARG A 150 11.47 29.51 18.75
C ARG A 150 10.64 30.37 19.70
N TYR A 151 10.80 30.20 21.02
CA TYR A 151 9.99 30.86 22.05
C TYR A 151 10.80 31.59 23.13
N GLY A 152 12.14 31.51 23.08
CA GLY A 152 13.00 32.23 24.01
C GLY A 152 13.09 33.72 23.66
N ARG A 153 12.16 34.49 24.21
CA ARG A 153 12.44 35.82 24.77
C ARG A 153 12.59 35.67 26.28
#